data_AF-A0A6I3WUC2-F1
#
_entry.id   AF-A0A6I3WUC2-F1
#
_cell.length_a   1.000
_cell.length_b   1.000
_cell.length_c   1.000
_cell.angle_alpha   90.00
_cell.angle_beta   90.00
_cell.angle_gamma   90.00
#
_symmetry.space_group_name_H-M   'P 1'
#
loop_
_entity.id
_entity.type
_entity.pdbx_description
1 polymer ?
#
loop_
_entity_poly.entity_id
_entity_poly.type
_entity_poly.pdbx_seq_one_letter_code
_entity_poly.pdbx_strand_id
1 'polypeptide(L)'
;LDLPRKLQIEFSGVVQGKTDTEGGEVSSDEIWAIFMDEYLPSAAEDDKWGRYELMGTRTASDMSGEVTLDVNLRVGESTESLQAVGNGPVAAFLSVMAGQDHAIRLFDYVEHALSASGDALAAAYVELEVDGQTLWGVGIDGDISTASLKAIVSAVNRSVRARATV
;
A
#
# COMPACT_ATOMS: atom_id res chain seq x y z
N LEU A 1 -6.45 13.35 5.30
CA LEU A 1 -5.35 12.38 5.49
C LEU A 1 -4.17 13.13 6.07
N ASP A 2 -3.65 12.70 7.21
CA ASP A 2 -2.46 13.32 7.81
C ASP A 2 -1.20 12.61 7.32
N LEU A 3 -0.73 12.99 6.13
CA LEU A 3 0.43 12.35 5.49
C LEU A 3 1.72 12.62 6.29
N PRO A 4 2.59 11.61 6.54
CA PRO A 4 3.93 11.83 7.07
C PRO A 4 4.72 12.85 6.25
N ARG A 5 5.59 13.64 6.90
CA ARG A 5 6.29 14.76 6.23
C ARG A 5 7.10 14.30 5.00
N LYS A 6 7.75 13.14 5.07
CA LYS A 6 8.48 12.57 3.93
C LYS A 6 7.56 12.19 2.78
N LEU A 7 6.41 11.56 3.06
CA LEU A 7 5.39 11.26 2.06
C LEU A 7 4.82 12.53 1.41
N GLN A 8 4.60 13.60 2.17
CA GLN A 8 4.19 14.89 1.58
C GLN A 8 5.21 15.41 0.55
N ILE A 9 6.50 15.26 0.83
CA ILE A 9 7.58 15.69 -0.07
C ILE A 9 7.59 14.82 -1.33
N GLU A 10 7.53 13.49 -1.18
CA GLU A 10 7.46 12.56 -2.32
C GLU A 10 6.25 12.86 -3.21
N PHE A 11 5.07 13.00 -2.60
CA PHE A 11 3.84 13.27 -3.33
C PHE A 11 3.85 14.63 -4.03
N SER A 12 4.44 15.67 -3.42
CA SER A 12 4.60 16.96 -4.10
C SER A 12 5.39 16.84 -5.40
N GLY A 13 6.40 15.97 -5.45
CA GLY A 13 7.15 15.67 -6.67
C GLY A 13 6.30 14.95 -7.73
N VAL A 14 5.44 14.02 -7.30
CA VAL A 14 4.49 13.34 -8.19
C VAL A 14 3.49 14.32 -8.81
N VAL A 15 2.93 15.22 -8.00
CA VAL A 15 1.99 16.25 -8.48
C VAL A 15 2.68 17.13 -9.54
N GLN A 16 3.87 17.66 -9.23
CA GLN A 16 4.65 18.48 -10.16
C GLN A 16 4.90 17.76 -11.49
N GLY A 17 5.37 16.50 -11.44
CA GLY A 17 5.65 15.73 -12.65
C GLY A 17 4.41 15.47 -13.52
N LYS A 18 3.21 15.37 -12.93
CA LYS A 18 1.96 15.22 -13.71
C LYS A 18 1.43 16.55 -14.23
N THR A 19 1.77 17.67 -13.61
CA THR A 19 1.23 19.00 -13.92
C THR A 19 2.17 19.86 -14.77
N ASP A 20 3.44 19.46 -14.94
CA ASP A 20 4.46 20.18 -15.71
C ASP A 20 4.12 20.41 -17.21
N THR A 21 3.01 19.84 -17.70
CA THR A 21 2.54 20.03 -19.08
C THR A 21 1.48 21.13 -19.20
N GLU A 22 0.80 21.51 -18.10
CA GLU A 22 -0.32 22.45 -18.11
C GLU A 22 -0.07 23.53 -17.06
N GLY A 23 0.41 24.69 -17.49
CA GLY A 23 0.76 25.82 -16.62
C GLY A 23 -0.45 26.49 -15.94
N GLY A 24 -1.12 25.77 -15.04
CA GLY A 24 -2.28 26.20 -14.26
C GLY A 24 -2.19 25.78 -12.79
N GLU A 25 -3.08 26.33 -11.96
CA GLU A 25 -3.23 25.91 -10.57
C GLU A 25 -3.94 24.55 -10.51
N VAL A 26 -3.39 23.62 -9.72
CA VAL A 26 -3.96 22.28 -9.51
C VAL A 26 -5.02 22.37 -8.42
N SER A 27 -6.25 22.01 -8.74
CA SER A 27 -7.36 21.97 -7.79
C SER A 27 -7.20 20.84 -6.76
N SER A 28 -7.91 20.95 -5.63
CA SER A 28 -7.92 19.90 -4.61
C SER A 28 -8.42 18.55 -5.14
N ASP A 29 -9.38 18.56 -6.06
CA ASP A 29 -9.96 17.35 -6.66
C ASP A 29 -8.94 16.68 -7.59
N GLU A 30 -8.18 17.46 -8.37
CA GLU A 30 -7.09 16.94 -9.19
C GLU A 30 -5.95 16.38 -8.33
N ILE A 31 -5.57 17.06 -7.25
CA ILE A 31 -4.58 16.54 -6.30
C ILE A 31 -5.06 15.21 -5.73
N TRP A 32 -6.34 15.10 -5.36
CA TRP A 32 -6.90 13.86 -4.86
C TRP A 32 -6.91 12.73 -5.91
N ALA A 33 -7.27 13.03 -7.16
CA ALA A 33 -7.22 12.07 -8.25
C ALA A 33 -5.78 11.57 -8.50
N ILE A 34 -4.80 12.50 -8.50
CA ILE A 34 -3.38 12.16 -8.62
C ILE A 34 -2.92 11.28 -7.45
N PHE A 35 -3.38 11.56 -6.23
CA PHE A 35 -3.09 10.74 -5.05
C PHE A 35 -3.64 9.32 -5.17
N MET A 36 -4.90 9.18 -5.58
CA MET A 36 -5.54 7.86 -5.75
C MET A 36 -4.81 7.05 -6.83
N ASP A 37 -4.56 7.64 -8.00
CA ASP A 37 -3.84 6.97 -9.08
C ASP A 37 -2.38 6.61 -8.70
N GLU A 38 -1.76 7.41 -7.83
CA GLU A 38 -0.39 7.14 -7.40
C GLU A 38 -0.30 6.03 -6.34
N TYR A 39 -1.19 6.02 -5.34
CA TYR A 39 -1.04 5.19 -4.14
C TYR A 39 -2.17 4.19 -3.88
N LEU A 40 -3.36 4.37 -4.45
CA LEU A 40 -4.54 3.55 -4.15
C LEU A 40 -5.01 2.83 -5.42
N PRO A 41 -4.52 1.60 -5.69
CA PRO A 41 -4.99 0.78 -6.79
C PRO A 41 -6.53 0.72 -6.84
N SER A 42 -7.10 1.08 -7.99
CA SER A 42 -8.56 1.06 -8.16
C SER A 42 -9.10 -0.37 -8.08
N ALA A 43 -10.27 -0.51 -7.46
CA ALA A 43 -11.02 -1.77 -7.46
C ALA A 43 -11.73 -2.01 -8.80
N ALA A 44 -11.98 -0.96 -9.59
CA ALA A 44 -12.61 -1.08 -10.90
C ALA A 44 -11.60 -1.63 -11.91
N GLU A 45 -11.96 -2.70 -12.63
CA GLU A 45 -11.06 -3.39 -13.58
C GLU A 45 -10.45 -2.45 -14.63
N ASP A 46 -11.22 -1.49 -15.15
CA ASP A 46 -10.76 -0.57 -16.20
C ASP A 46 -9.69 0.44 -15.71
N ASP A 47 -9.68 0.74 -14.40
CA ASP A 47 -8.76 1.69 -13.77
C ASP A 47 -7.73 0.98 -12.86
N LYS A 48 -7.77 -0.36 -12.83
CA LYS A 48 -6.94 -1.16 -11.93
C LYS A 48 -5.51 -1.15 -12.41
N TRP A 49 -4.61 -0.70 -11.54
CA TRP A 49 -3.18 -0.73 -11.77
C TRP A 49 -2.48 -1.54 -10.67
N GLY A 50 -1.31 -2.08 -11.01
CA GLY A 50 -0.53 -2.90 -10.09
C GLY A 50 -0.72 -4.40 -10.27
N ARG A 51 0.40 -5.11 -10.14
CA ARG A 51 0.48 -6.56 -10.28
C ARG A 51 -0.26 -7.29 -9.15
N TYR A 52 -0.27 -6.70 -7.95
CA TYR A 52 -0.78 -7.33 -6.74
C TYR A 52 -2.08 -6.69 -6.26
N GLU A 53 -3.01 -7.48 -5.75
CA GLU A 53 -4.21 -6.99 -5.05
C GLU A 53 -4.58 -7.89 -3.89
N LEU A 54 -4.83 -7.28 -2.74
CA LEU A 54 -5.27 -7.99 -1.55
C LEU A 54 -6.75 -8.32 -1.65
N MET A 55 -7.09 -9.59 -1.83
CA MET A 55 -8.48 -10.05 -2.06
C MET A 55 -9.16 -10.57 -0.80
N GLY A 56 -8.38 -10.97 0.20
CA GLY A 56 -8.91 -11.39 1.49
C GLY A 56 -7.80 -11.76 2.45
N THR A 57 -8.07 -11.60 3.74
CA THR A 57 -7.13 -11.95 4.80
C THR A 57 -7.85 -12.64 5.94
N ARG A 58 -7.12 -13.51 6.64
CA ARG A 58 -7.56 -14.08 7.91
C ARG A 58 -6.36 -14.17 8.83
N THR A 59 -6.50 -13.63 10.04
CA THR A 59 -5.49 -13.70 11.08
C THR A 59 -5.91 -14.66 12.17
N ALA A 60 -4.97 -15.44 12.66
CA ALA A 60 -5.13 -16.29 13.84
C ALA A 60 -3.95 -16.05 14.79
N SER A 61 -4.27 -15.75 16.05
CA SER A 61 -3.30 -15.60 17.13
C SER A 61 -3.93 -16.03 18.44
N ASP A 62 -3.14 -16.68 19.28
CA ASP A 62 -3.49 -17.09 20.64
C ASP A 62 -2.80 -16.21 21.70
N MET A 63 -2.31 -15.03 21.30
CA MET A 63 -1.54 -14.10 22.15
C MET A 63 -0.18 -14.64 22.62
N SER A 64 0.31 -15.74 22.03
CA SER A 64 1.68 -16.24 22.27
C SER A 64 2.79 -15.34 21.71
N GLY A 65 2.42 -14.32 20.93
CA GLY A 65 3.34 -13.49 20.16
C GLY A 65 3.52 -13.95 18.71
N GLU A 66 2.90 -15.07 18.33
CA GLU A 66 2.83 -15.56 16.96
C GLU A 66 1.48 -15.23 16.32
N VAL A 67 1.51 -14.80 15.06
CA VAL A 67 0.35 -14.54 14.21
C VAL A 67 0.52 -15.36 12.94
N THR A 68 -0.46 -16.22 12.68
CA THR A 68 -0.65 -16.85 11.37
C THR A 68 -1.55 -15.95 10.53
N LEU A 69 -1.14 -15.68 9.30
CA LEU A 69 -1.88 -14.88 8.32
C LEU A 69 -2.12 -15.73 7.08
N ASP A 70 -3.41 -15.99 6.79
CA ASP A 70 -3.86 -16.47 5.48
C ASP A 70 -4.19 -15.27 4.59
N VAL A 71 -3.79 -15.34 3.33
CA VAL A 71 -3.92 -14.27 2.33
C VAL A 71 -4.46 -14.86 1.04
N ASN A 72 -5.49 -14.24 0.47
CA ASN A 72 -5.82 -14.38 -0.94
C ASN A 72 -5.26 -13.16 -1.68
N LEU A 73 -4.29 -13.38 -2.55
CA LEU A 73 -3.57 -12.35 -3.28
C LEU A 73 -3.78 -12.55 -4.78
N ARG A 74 -4.26 -11.52 -5.49
CA ARG A 74 -4.18 -11.51 -6.95
C ARG A 74 -2.73 -11.23 -7.33
N VAL A 75 -2.18 -12.02 -8.25
CA VAL A 75 -0.85 -11.84 -8.86
C VAL A 75 -1.03 -11.85 -10.38
N GLY A 76 -0.98 -10.66 -10.99
CA GLY A 76 -1.34 -10.49 -12.40
C GLY A 76 -2.80 -10.85 -12.63
N GLU A 77 -3.04 -11.88 -13.45
CA GLU A 77 -4.39 -12.40 -13.78
C GLU A 77 -4.81 -13.61 -12.91
N SER A 78 -3.92 -14.12 -12.05
CA SER A 78 -4.19 -15.29 -11.21
C SER A 78 -4.42 -14.90 -9.75
N THR A 79 -5.07 -15.79 -8.99
CA THR A 79 -5.22 -15.64 -7.54
C THR A 79 -4.50 -16.76 -6.83
N GLU A 80 -3.70 -16.40 -5.83
CA GLU A 80 -2.95 -17.31 -4.97
C GLU A 80 -3.48 -17.26 -3.54
N SER A 81 -3.57 -18.42 -2.90
CA SER A 81 -3.82 -18.54 -1.46
C SER A 81 -2.51 -18.86 -0.77
N LEU A 82 -2.05 -17.94 0.08
CA LEU A 82 -0.75 -17.95 0.73
C LEU A 82 -0.95 -17.93 2.25
N GLN A 83 -0.02 -18.54 2.98
CA GLN A 83 -0.01 -18.49 4.43
C GLN A 83 1.39 -18.12 4.90
N ALA A 84 1.47 -17.23 5.89
CA ALA A 84 2.72 -16.84 6.52
C ALA A 84 2.54 -16.69 8.03
N VAL A 85 3.67 -16.78 8.74
CA VAL A 85 3.74 -16.61 10.19
C VAL A 85 4.67 -15.45 10.50
N GLY A 86 4.32 -14.65 11.49
CA GLY A 86 5.15 -13.54 11.96
C GLY A 86 4.74 -13.09 13.35
N ASN A 87 5.46 -12.10 13.90
CA ASN A 87 5.12 -11.47 15.19
C ASN A 87 3.94 -10.48 15.10
N GLY A 88 3.25 -10.47 13.97
CA GLY A 88 2.16 -9.56 13.62
C GLY A 88 1.76 -9.73 12.15
N PRO A 89 0.56 -9.27 11.75
CA PRO A 89 0.08 -9.38 10.37
C PRO A 89 1.00 -8.67 9.37
N VAL A 90 1.57 -7.51 9.73
CA VAL A 90 2.53 -6.77 8.89
C VAL A 90 3.78 -7.60 8.59
N ALA A 91 4.41 -8.20 9.61
CA ALA A 91 5.62 -9.01 9.43
C ALA A 91 5.35 -10.29 8.64
N ALA A 92 4.22 -10.95 8.91
CA ALA A 92 3.79 -12.12 8.13
C ALA A 92 3.57 -11.74 6.66
N PHE A 93 2.89 -10.62 6.38
CA PHE A 93 2.61 -10.19 5.01
C PHE A 93 3.85 -9.70 4.26
N LEU A 94 4.80 -9.03 4.93
CA LEU A 94 6.10 -8.72 4.32
C LEU A 94 6.83 -10.00 3.87
N SER A 95 6.69 -11.10 4.63
CA SER A 95 7.25 -12.41 4.24
C SER A 95 6.51 -13.01 3.04
N VAL A 96 5.18 -12.86 2.96
CA VAL A 96 4.39 -13.23 1.76
C VAL A 96 4.92 -12.51 0.53
N MET A 97 5.06 -11.18 0.61
CA MET A 97 5.53 -10.37 -0.52
C MET A 97 7.00 -10.65 -0.88
N ALA A 98 7.86 -10.93 0.10
CA ALA A 98 9.23 -11.34 -0.15
C ALA A 98 9.31 -12.70 -0.88
N GLY A 99 8.36 -13.60 -0.60
CA GLY A 99 8.20 -14.86 -1.33
C GLY A 99 7.75 -14.72 -2.80
N GLN A 100 7.34 -13.51 -3.21
CA GLN A 100 6.98 -13.17 -4.60
C GLN A 100 8.19 -12.57 -5.36
N ASP A 101 9.41 -13.00 -5.00
CA ASP A 101 10.69 -12.56 -5.58
C ASP A 101 11.00 -11.06 -5.43
N HIS A 102 10.54 -10.44 -4.34
CA HIS A 102 10.87 -9.05 -4.00
C HIS A 102 11.83 -8.97 -2.80
N ALA A 103 12.90 -8.19 -2.93
CA ALA A 103 13.73 -7.82 -1.79
C ALA A 103 13.09 -6.63 -1.07
N ILE A 104 12.54 -6.86 0.13
CA ILE A 104 11.76 -5.86 0.85
C ILE A 104 12.38 -5.54 2.21
N ARG A 105 12.48 -4.24 2.53
CA ARG A 105 12.83 -3.73 3.86
C ARG A 105 11.87 -2.64 4.30
N LEU A 106 11.31 -2.77 5.50
CA LEU A 106 10.51 -1.72 6.13
C LEU A 106 11.41 -0.68 6.82
N PHE A 107 11.19 0.60 6.51
CA PHE A 107 11.90 1.72 7.14
C PHE A 107 11.04 2.50 8.12
N ASP A 108 9.80 2.78 7.75
CA ASP A 108 8.89 3.59 8.55
C ASP A 108 7.45 3.09 8.40
N TYR A 109 6.67 3.29 9.45
CA TYR A 109 5.28 2.86 9.55
C TYR A 109 4.52 3.86 10.40
N VAL A 110 3.45 4.42 9.84
CA VAL A 110 2.55 5.34 10.53
C VAL A 110 1.13 4.95 10.19
N GLU A 111 0.24 5.00 11.18
CA GLU A 111 -1.19 4.81 10.96
C GLU A 111 -2.03 5.77 11.82
N HIS A 112 -3.23 6.06 11.36
CA HIS A 112 -4.23 6.78 12.15
C HIS A 112 -5.65 6.48 11.67
N ALA A 113 -6.62 6.65 12.58
CA ALA A 113 -8.03 6.66 12.25
C ALA A 113 -8.40 7.97 11.52
N LEU A 114 -9.24 7.86 10.48
CA LEU A 114 -9.76 8.99 9.70
C LEU A 114 -11.00 9.63 10.32
N SER A 115 -11.69 8.92 11.21
CA SER A 115 -12.81 9.43 11.98
C SER A 115 -12.86 8.81 13.38
N ALA A 116 -13.62 9.44 14.29
CA ALA A 116 -13.77 8.99 15.67
C ALA A 116 -15.09 8.19 15.88
N SER A 117 -15.31 7.15 15.07
CA SER A 117 -16.53 6.32 15.09
C SER A 117 -16.22 4.83 15.06
N GLY A 118 -17.17 3.98 15.47
CA GLY A 118 -17.02 2.51 15.39
C GLY A 118 -16.83 1.98 13.96
N ASP A 119 -17.34 2.71 12.97
CA ASP A 119 -17.17 2.43 11.54
C ASP A 119 -16.08 3.33 10.90
N ALA A 120 -15.10 3.77 11.70
CA ALA A 120 -14.04 4.63 11.21
C ALA A 120 -13.12 3.91 10.23
N LEU A 121 -12.79 4.58 9.13
CA LEU A 121 -11.70 4.16 8.28
C LEU A 121 -10.35 4.41 8.97
N ALA A 122 -9.39 3.54 8.72
CA ALA A 122 -7.99 3.70 9.07
C ALA A 122 -7.17 4.01 7.82
N ALA A 123 -6.16 4.85 7.96
CA ALA A 123 -5.13 5.05 6.95
C ALA A 123 -3.78 4.59 7.50
N ALA A 124 -3.07 3.80 6.71
CA ALA A 124 -1.73 3.34 6.99
C ALA A 124 -0.76 3.82 5.90
N TYR A 125 0.45 4.18 6.32
CA TYR A 125 1.53 4.68 5.48
C TYR A 125 2.79 3.87 5.80
N VAL A 126 3.41 3.29 4.77
CA VAL A 126 4.63 2.48 4.93
C VAL A 126 5.74 2.99 4.03
N GLU A 127 6.93 3.21 4.58
CA GLU A 127 8.14 3.49 3.79
C GLU A 127 8.87 2.16 3.60
N LEU A 128 8.92 1.65 2.37
CA LEU A 128 9.61 0.41 2.03
C LEU A 128 10.79 0.68 1.10
N GLU A 129 11.88 -0.03 1.29
CA GLU A 129 12.79 -0.38 0.19
C GLU A 129 12.23 -1.61 -0.49
N VAL A 130 11.99 -1.55 -1.80
CA VAL A 130 11.58 -2.68 -2.63
C VAL A 130 12.51 -2.75 -3.82
N ASP A 131 13.25 -3.85 -3.95
CA ASP A 131 14.22 -4.09 -5.03
C ASP A 131 15.23 -2.94 -5.22
N GLY A 132 15.66 -2.33 -4.11
CA GLY A 132 16.61 -1.21 -4.09
C GLY A 132 15.99 0.17 -4.30
N GLN A 133 14.67 0.28 -4.43
CA GLN A 133 13.95 1.54 -4.52
C GLN A 133 13.20 1.85 -3.22
N THR A 134 13.52 2.99 -2.59
CA THR A 134 12.77 3.48 -1.43
C THR A 134 11.58 4.32 -1.86
N LEU A 135 10.40 3.97 -1.37
CA LEU A 135 9.15 4.65 -1.71
C LEU A 135 8.07 4.41 -0.65
N TRP A 136 7.04 5.24 -0.68
CA TRP A 136 5.91 5.12 0.23
C TRP A 136 4.73 4.31 -0.33
N GLY A 137 4.06 3.55 0.53
CA GLY A 137 2.78 2.92 0.24
C GLY A 137 1.69 3.50 1.12
N VAL A 138 0.47 3.58 0.59
CA VAL A 138 -0.71 4.04 1.34
C VAL A 138 -1.81 3.01 1.24
N GLY A 139 -2.48 2.74 2.35
CA GLY A 139 -3.64 1.87 2.40
C GLY A 139 -4.74 2.49 3.26
N ILE A 140 -5.98 2.35 2.81
CA ILE A 140 -7.18 2.80 3.51
C ILE A 140 -8.15 1.63 3.60
N ASP A 141 -8.64 1.35 4.80
CA ASP A 141 -9.63 0.31 5.04
C ASP A 141 -10.39 0.56 6.36
N GLY A 142 -11.54 -0.09 6.55
CA GLY A 142 -12.25 -0.08 7.84
C GLY A 142 -11.55 -0.90 8.92
N ASP A 143 -10.68 -1.83 8.51
CA ASP A 143 -9.84 -2.61 9.40
C ASP A 143 -8.38 -2.11 9.37
N ILE A 144 -7.83 -1.81 10.54
CA ILE A 144 -6.47 -1.25 10.70
C ILE A 144 -5.40 -2.19 10.12
N SER A 145 -5.57 -3.50 10.36
CA SER A 145 -4.64 -4.50 9.84
C SER A 145 -4.70 -4.53 8.30
N THR A 146 -5.90 -4.53 7.73
CA THR A 146 -6.12 -4.54 6.28
C THR A 146 -5.61 -3.25 5.62
N ALA A 147 -5.78 -2.08 6.24
CA ALA A 147 -5.20 -0.83 5.77
C ALA A 147 -3.66 -0.92 5.69
N SER A 148 -3.03 -1.49 6.71
CA SER A 148 -1.58 -1.72 6.74
C SER A 148 -1.11 -2.66 5.62
N LEU A 149 -1.84 -3.74 5.36
CA LEU A 149 -1.48 -4.67 4.27
C LEU A 149 -1.69 -4.06 2.88
N LYS A 150 -2.75 -3.27 2.70
CA LYS A 150 -2.98 -2.50 1.47
C LYS A 150 -1.86 -1.48 1.24
N ALA A 151 -1.33 -0.85 2.29
CA ALA A 151 -0.19 0.06 2.17
C ALA A 151 1.07 -0.66 1.66
N ILE A 152 1.33 -1.90 2.12
CA ILE A 152 2.43 -2.72 1.61
C ILE A 152 2.22 -3.08 0.13
N VAL A 153 1.01 -3.51 -0.24
CA VAL A 153 0.67 -3.79 -1.65
C VAL A 153 0.87 -2.56 -2.53
N SER A 154 0.43 -1.39 -2.06
CA SER A 154 0.63 -0.10 -2.73
C SER A 154 2.11 0.15 -3.01
N ALA A 155 2.97 0.06 -2.00
CA ALA A 155 4.40 0.25 -2.17
C ALA A 155 5.03 -0.73 -3.17
N VAL A 156 4.75 -2.04 -3.04
CA VAL A 156 5.32 -3.03 -3.96
C VAL A 156 4.83 -2.81 -5.39
N ASN A 157 3.55 -2.51 -5.60
CA ASN A 157 3.02 -2.19 -6.93
C ASN A 157 3.66 -0.96 -7.54
N ARG A 158 3.91 0.09 -6.74
CA ARG A 158 4.60 1.29 -7.20
C ARG A 158 6.04 0.99 -7.62
N SER A 159 6.76 0.15 -6.87
CA SER A 159 8.09 -0.34 -7.28
C SER A 159 8.05 -1.06 -8.63
N VAL A 160 7.12 -2.00 -8.78
CA VAL A 160 6.93 -2.76 -10.03
C VAL A 160 6.61 -1.83 -11.21
N ARG A 161 5.72 -0.85 -11.02
CA ARG A 161 5.34 0.15 -12.03
C ARG A 161 6.53 1.02 -12.44
N ALA A 162 7.32 1.49 -11.47
CA ALA A 162 8.51 2.30 -11.74
C ALA A 162 9.53 1.53 -12.57
N ARG A 163 9.75 0.25 -12.27
CA ARG A 163 10.70 -0.61 -13.00
C ARG A 163 10.24 -1.01 -14.40
N ALA A 164 8.93 -1.06 -14.66
CA ALA A 164 8.39 -1.34 -16.00
C ALA A 164 8.57 -0.17 -16.98
N THR A 165 8.80 1.04 -16.47
CA THR A 165 8.95 2.27 -17.27
C THR A 165 10.41 2.58 -17.61
N VAL A 166 11.36 1.80 -17.08
CA VAL A 166 12.82 1.91 -17.31
C VAL A 166 13.26 0.84 -18.29
#